data_AF-A0A7W0PBY6-F1
#
_entry.id   AF-A0A7W0PBY6-F1
#
_cell.length_a   1.000
_cell.length_b   1.000
_cell.length_c   1.000
_cell.angle_alpha   90.00
_cell.angle_beta   90.00
_cell.angle_gamma   90.00
#
_symmetry.space_group_name_H-M   'P 1'
#
loop_
_entity.id
_entity.type
_entity.pdbx_description
1 polymer ?
#
loop_
_entity_poly.entity_id
_entity_poly.type
_entity_poly.pdbx_seq_one_letter_code
_entity_poly.pdbx_strand_id
1 'polypeptide(L)'
;MTAWSGRTLSVDFRPSRDGFPFGNVWLKGADIRFHRRSVGRVYGGLCGGMVQFSLERWLAGEPIPDTATPAQPAFVDQLVSAQIESLGLPGGPLRYLALQLPTRVTARRRATARTLAAVRGDLEDGRPSCVGLVRALSWNPAVLSKHHVVLAYAMQEDSDKTRLSVYDPNHPHDDRVRVTIEADSTIRTNRGDPQPYALLDF
;
A
#
# COMPACT_ATOMS: atom_id res chain seq x y z
N MET A 1 14.87 -22.90 8.72
CA MET A 1 14.72 -21.91 7.64
C MET A 1 15.02 -22.61 6.33
N THR A 2 13.99 -22.89 5.53
CA THR A 2 14.19 -23.45 4.18
C THR A 2 14.72 -22.32 3.30
N ALA A 3 15.92 -22.48 2.75
CA ALA A 3 16.48 -21.50 1.82
C ALA A 3 15.56 -21.38 0.60
N TRP A 4 15.21 -20.15 0.23
CA TRP A 4 14.46 -19.85 -0.98
C TRP A 4 15.37 -20.04 -2.19
N SER A 5 15.00 -20.89 -3.15
CA SER A 5 15.80 -21.15 -4.37
C SER A 5 15.49 -20.19 -5.52
N GLY A 6 14.50 -19.32 -5.35
CA GLY A 6 14.01 -18.42 -6.39
C GLY A 6 14.74 -17.06 -6.48
N ARG A 7 14.44 -16.29 -7.54
CA ARG A 7 15.01 -14.94 -7.75
C ARG A 7 14.58 -14.02 -6.62
N THR A 8 15.52 -13.23 -6.10
CA THR A 8 15.23 -12.18 -5.10
C THR A 8 15.65 -10.83 -5.64
N LEU A 9 14.73 -9.86 -5.58
CA LEU A 9 14.94 -8.44 -5.86
C LEU A 9 14.63 -7.65 -4.59
N SER A 10 15.47 -6.68 -4.25
CA SER A 10 15.23 -5.86 -3.07
C SER A 10 15.98 -4.54 -3.15
N VAL A 11 15.40 -3.53 -2.51
CA VAL A 11 16.04 -2.25 -2.27
C VAL A 11 16.29 -2.06 -0.77
N ASP A 12 17.18 -1.15 -0.41
CA ASP A 12 17.44 -0.82 1.00
C ASP A 12 16.38 0.14 1.56
N PHE A 13 15.11 -0.28 1.49
CA PHE A 13 14.03 0.30 2.26
C PHE A 13 13.66 -0.68 3.39
N ARG A 14 13.43 -0.15 4.60
CA ARG A 14 13.01 -0.91 5.77
C ARG A 14 11.86 -0.23 6.50
N PRO A 15 10.69 -0.88 6.67
CA PRO A 15 9.59 -0.36 7.48
C PRO A 15 10.00 0.19 8.86
N SER A 16 10.95 -0.45 9.52
CA SER A 16 11.48 -0.06 10.83
C SER A 16 12.26 1.26 10.85
N ARG A 17 12.80 1.69 9.71
CA ARG A 17 13.66 2.87 9.56
C ARG A 17 13.03 3.97 8.70
N ASP A 18 12.43 3.57 7.58
CA ASP A 18 11.98 4.45 6.50
C ASP A 18 10.46 4.57 6.44
N GLY A 19 9.73 3.83 7.28
CA GLY A 19 8.29 3.92 7.44
C GLY A 19 7.88 4.74 8.66
N PHE A 20 6.60 5.09 8.75
CA PHE A 20 6.08 5.79 9.93
C PHE A 20 6.12 4.94 11.20
N PRO A 21 6.42 5.56 12.36
CA PRO A 21 6.43 4.87 13.65
C PRO A 21 5.04 4.63 14.25
N PHE A 22 4.00 5.22 13.66
CA PHE A 22 2.61 5.09 14.11
C PHE A 22 1.76 4.39 13.06
N GLY A 23 0.69 3.74 13.53
CA GLY A 23 -0.24 3.02 12.67
C GLY A 23 -1.25 3.95 12.00
N ASN A 24 -1.69 3.59 10.80
CA ASN A 24 -2.74 4.28 10.03
C ASN A 24 -4.06 4.49 10.81
N VAL A 25 -4.36 3.64 11.80
CA VAL A 25 -5.53 3.80 12.68
C VAL A 25 -5.52 5.11 13.46
N TRP A 26 -4.34 5.65 13.78
CA TRP A 26 -4.18 6.89 14.55
C TRP A 26 -4.69 8.12 13.81
N LEU A 27 -4.76 8.06 12.48
CA LEU A 27 -5.25 9.15 11.65
C LEU A 27 -6.78 9.15 11.53
N LYS A 28 -7.48 8.10 11.99
CA LYS A 28 -8.95 8.07 11.94
C LYS A 28 -9.54 9.15 12.83
N GLY A 29 -10.48 9.91 12.27
CA GLY A 29 -11.10 11.05 12.94
C GLY A 29 -10.28 12.34 12.89
N ALA A 30 -9.05 12.31 12.36
CA ALA A 30 -8.24 13.52 12.18
C ALA A 30 -8.96 14.52 11.28
N ASP A 31 -8.81 15.80 11.63
CA ASP A 31 -9.47 16.91 10.95
C ASP A 31 -8.80 17.19 9.60
N ILE A 32 -9.58 17.15 8.52
CA ILE A 32 -9.10 17.50 7.18
C ILE A 32 -9.38 18.97 6.98
N ARG A 33 -8.36 19.76 6.63
CA ARG A 33 -8.51 21.20 6.46
C ARG A 33 -8.25 21.64 5.04
N PHE A 34 -9.02 22.63 4.61
CA PHE A 34 -8.77 23.39 3.39
C PHE A 34 -8.74 24.87 3.75
N HIS A 35 -7.65 25.58 3.42
CA HIS A 35 -7.40 26.96 3.85
C HIS A 35 -7.70 27.20 5.36
N ARG A 36 -7.19 26.31 6.24
CA ARG A 36 -7.35 26.37 7.71
C ARG A 36 -8.79 26.18 8.22
N ARG A 37 -9.75 25.82 7.35
CA ARG A 37 -11.12 25.47 7.73
C ARG A 37 -11.30 23.97 7.69
N SER A 38 -11.94 23.41 8.72
CA SER A 38 -12.34 21.99 8.73
C SER A 38 -13.34 21.72 7.62
N VAL A 39 -13.07 20.73 6.77
CA VAL A 39 -13.94 20.31 5.66
C VAL A 39 -14.40 18.85 5.80
N GLY A 40 -13.90 18.14 6.81
CA GLY A 40 -14.27 16.75 7.05
C GLY A 40 -13.32 16.06 8.02
N ARG A 41 -13.51 14.75 8.20
CA ARG A 41 -12.65 13.92 9.02
C ARG A 41 -12.22 12.67 8.26
N VAL A 42 -11.01 12.19 8.54
CA VAL A 42 -10.49 10.94 7.99
C VAL A 42 -11.35 9.76 8.47
N TYR A 43 -11.94 9.01 7.55
CA TYR A 43 -12.84 7.89 7.87
C TYR A 43 -12.10 6.53 7.97
N GLY A 44 -11.34 6.16 6.93
CA GLY A 44 -10.67 4.85 6.83
C GLY A 44 -9.21 4.83 7.31
N GLY A 45 -8.56 6.00 7.37
CA GLY A 45 -7.11 6.17 7.47
C GLY A 45 -6.53 6.83 6.20
N LEU A 46 -5.22 7.08 6.17
CA LEU A 46 -4.47 7.68 5.05
C LEU A 46 -3.33 6.76 4.57
N CYS A 47 -3.59 5.44 4.48
CA CYS A 47 -2.56 4.45 4.13
C CYS A 47 -1.83 4.76 2.81
N GLY A 48 -2.53 5.26 1.79
CA GLY A 48 -1.91 5.67 0.53
C GLY A 48 -1.01 6.89 0.69
N GLY A 49 -1.46 7.89 1.46
CA GLY A 49 -0.63 9.06 1.77
C GLY A 49 0.60 8.72 2.59
N MET A 50 0.47 7.80 3.56
CA MET A 50 1.61 7.32 4.35
C MET A 50 2.64 6.57 3.50
N VAL A 51 2.17 5.73 2.57
CA VAL A 51 3.03 5.02 1.62
C VAL A 51 3.73 5.98 0.67
N GLN A 52 3.00 6.91 0.06
CA GLN A 52 3.55 7.90 -0.88
C GLN A 52 4.58 8.80 -0.20
N PHE A 53 4.25 9.34 0.97
CA PHE A 53 5.17 10.16 1.74
C PHE A 53 6.44 9.41 2.12
N SER A 54 6.33 8.14 2.53
CA SER A 54 7.49 7.31 2.86
C SER A 54 8.38 7.05 1.64
N LEU A 55 7.78 6.80 0.49
CA LEU A 55 8.50 6.63 -0.77
C LEU A 55 9.26 7.91 -1.17
N GLU A 56 8.61 9.06 -1.14
CA GLU A 56 9.21 10.34 -1.52
C GLU A 56 10.40 10.71 -0.64
N ARG A 57 10.26 10.55 0.68
CA ARG A 57 11.35 10.80 1.63
C ARG A 57 12.52 9.85 1.42
N TRP A 58 12.24 8.56 1.20
CA TRP A 58 13.28 7.58 0.90
C TRP A 58 14.03 7.91 -0.40
N LEU A 59 13.30 8.29 -1.48
CA LEU A 59 13.91 8.73 -2.74
C LEU A 59 14.75 10.00 -2.57
N ALA A 60 14.37 10.89 -1.67
CA ALA A 60 15.13 12.10 -1.33
C ALA A 60 16.31 11.83 -0.37
N GLY A 61 16.45 10.63 0.18
CA GLY A 61 17.44 10.32 1.22
C GLY A 61 17.14 11.00 2.56
N GLU A 62 15.88 11.36 2.80
CA GLU A 62 15.45 12.07 4.00
C GLU A 62 14.76 11.13 4.98
N PRO A 63 14.97 11.28 6.30
CA PRO A 63 14.30 10.45 7.29
C PRO A 63 12.80 10.80 7.36
N ILE A 64 11.98 9.85 7.80
CA ILE A 64 10.61 10.16 8.23
C ILE A 64 10.69 11.06 9.47
N PRO A 65 9.94 12.19 9.52
CA PRO A 65 9.93 13.04 10.69
C PRO A 65 9.53 12.27 11.95
N ASP A 66 10.33 12.40 13.00
CA ASP A 66 10.07 11.87 14.35
C ASP A 66 8.93 12.61 15.07
N THR A 67 8.13 13.40 14.36
CA THR A 67 6.95 14.08 14.90
C THR A 67 5.85 13.05 15.17
N ALA A 68 6.06 12.22 16.18
CA ALA A 68 5.16 11.24 16.76
C ALA A 68 3.98 11.89 17.51
N THR A 69 3.42 12.96 16.96
CA THR A 69 2.09 13.42 17.34
C THR A 69 1.24 13.56 16.08
N PRO A 70 0.52 12.49 15.66
CA PRO A 70 -0.39 12.51 14.51
C PRO A 70 -1.58 13.50 14.64
N ALA A 71 -1.53 14.43 15.59
CA ALA A 71 -2.53 15.47 15.82
C ALA A 71 -2.13 16.85 15.27
N GLN A 72 -0.90 17.04 14.77
CA GLN A 72 -0.54 18.33 14.17
C GLN A 72 -1.27 18.51 12.84
N PRO A 73 -2.17 19.49 12.71
CA PRO A 73 -3.05 19.59 11.55
C PRO A 73 -2.30 19.75 10.22
N ALA A 74 -1.20 20.50 10.22
CA ALA A 74 -0.38 20.68 9.02
C ALA A 74 0.24 19.38 8.52
N PHE A 75 0.56 18.45 9.42
CA PHE A 75 1.10 17.14 9.05
C PHE A 75 0.00 16.20 8.53
N VAL A 76 -1.20 16.26 9.11
CA VAL A 76 -2.38 15.57 8.56
C VAL A 76 -2.69 16.07 7.15
N ASP A 77 -2.65 17.39 6.93
CA ASP A 77 -2.88 17.99 5.61
C ASP A 77 -1.85 17.50 4.57
N GLN A 78 -0.57 17.35 4.94
CA GLN A 78 0.45 16.76 4.07
C GLN A 78 0.11 15.31 3.68
N LEU A 79 -0.29 14.49 4.64
CA LEU A 79 -0.68 13.10 4.37
C LEU A 79 -1.97 13.01 3.54
N VAL A 80 -2.90 13.96 3.68
CA VAL A 80 -4.10 14.04 2.85
C VAL A 80 -3.73 14.40 1.41
N SER A 81 -2.84 15.38 1.19
CA SER A 81 -2.34 15.73 -0.14
C SER A 81 -1.67 14.53 -0.80
N ALA A 82 -0.73 13.88 -0.09
CA ALA A 82 -0.07 12.66 -0.57
C ALA A 82 -1.07 11.52 -0.83
N GLN A 83 -2.14 11.41 -0.03
CA GLN A 83 -3.21 10.42 -0.25
C GLN A 83 -4.01 10.71 -1.53
N ILE A 84 -4.26 11.97 -1.86
CA ILE A 84 -4.94 12.36 -3.10
C ILE A 84 -4.04 12.06 -4.30
N GLU A 85 -2.76 12.38 -4.21
CA GLU A 85 -1.77 12.09 -5.24
C GLU A 85 -1.62 10.58 -5.46
N SER A 86 -1.54 9.80 -4.37
CA SER A 86 -1.45 8.33 -4.44
C SER A 86 -2.69 7.68 -5.06
N LEU A 87 -3.82 8.39 -5.17
CA LEU A 87 -5.02 7.88 -5.83
C LEU A 87 -4.97 8.02 -7.35
N GLY A 88 -4.00 8.76 -7.92
CA GLY A 88 -3.87 8.93 -9.37
C GLY A 88 -5.21 9.34 -10.01
N LEU A 89 -5.86 10.36 -9.44
CA LEU A 89 -7.23 10.72 -9.78
C LEU A 89 -7.37 11.13 -11.26
N PRO A 90 -8.49 10.76 -11.92
CA PRO A 90 -9.60 9.94 -11.40
C PRO A 90 -9.36 8.42 -11.51
N GLY A 91 -8.25 7.98 -12.10
CA GLY A 91 -8.02 6.60 -12.54
C GLY A 91 -7.98 5.57 -11.40
N GLY A 92 -7.30 5.85 -10.29
CA GLY A 92 -7.14 4.87 -9.21
C GLY A 92 -8.46 4.42 -8.58
N PRO A 93 -9.34 5.32 -8.10
CA PRO A 93 -10.64 4.94 -7.56
C PRO A 93 -11.50 4.14 -8.53
N LEU A 94 -11.50 4.51 -9.82
CA LEU A 94 -12.25 3.78 -10.84
C LEU A 94 -11.74 2.35 -11.03
N ARG A 95 -10.43 2.13 -10.93
CA ARG A 95 -9.83 0.79 -10.99
C ARG A 95 -10.23 -0.05 -9.78
N TYR A 96 -10.23 0.52 -8.57
CA TYR A 96 -10.75 -0.18 -7.38
C TYR A 96 -12.22 -0.53 -7.52
N LEU A 97 -13.07 0.43 -7.93
CA LEU A 97 -14.51 0.21 -8.17
C LEU A 97 -14.76 -0.89 -9.21
N ALA A 98 -13.95 -0.94 -10.27
CA ALA A 98 -14.06 -1.99 -11.28
C ALA A 98 -13.65 -3.36 -10.71
N LEU A 99 -12.53 -3.43 -9.97
CA LEU A 99 -11.97 -4.70 -9.50
C LEU A 99 -12.70 -5.27 -8.27
N GLN A 100 -13.38 -4.45 -7.46
CA GLN A 100 -14.22 -4.91 -6.35
C GLN A 100 -15.48 -5.64 -6.82
N LEU A 101 -15.91 -5.49 -8.07
CA LEU A 101 -17.12 -6.18 -8.54
C LEU A 101 -16.92 -7.70 -8.50
N PRO A 102 -17.79 -8.49 -7.84
CA PRO A 102 -17.58 -9.92 -7.65
C PRO A 102 -17.28 -10.70 -8.94
N THR A 103 -17.92 -10.32 -10.05
CA THR A 103 -17.82 -10.97 -11.38
C THR A 103 -16.48 -10.78 -12.09
N ARG A 104 -15.64 -9.84 -11.67
CA ARG A 104 -14.42 -9.42 -12.39
C ARG A 104 -13.18 -10.29 -12.12
N VAL A 105 -13.35 -11.62 -12.02
CA VAL A 105 -12.28 -12.58 -11.66
C VAL A 105 -11.07 -12.48 -12.60
N THR A 106 -11.29 -12.56 -13.90
CA THR A 106 -10.19 -12.51 -14.90
C THR A 106 -9.49 -11.15 -14.91
N ALA A 107 -10.23 -10.06 -14.72
CA ALA A 107 -9.66 -8.73 -14.65
C ALA A 107 -8.74 -8.57 -13.43
N ARG A 108 -9.13 -9.12 -12.27
CA ARG A 108 -8.29 -9.17 -11.06
C ARG A 108 -6.99 -9.94 -11.28
N ARG A 109 -7.05 -11.12 -11.91
CA ARG A 109 -5.85 -11.91 -12.23
C ARG A 109 -4.88 -11.13 -13.14
N ARG A 110 -5.41 -10.47 -14.18
CA ARG A 110 -4.60 -9.63 -15.07
C ARG A 110 -4.01 -8.42 -14.36
N ALA A 111 -4.77 -7.76 -13.50
CA ALA A 111 -4.30 -6.63 -12.70
C ALA A 111 -3.16 -7.05 -11.76
N THR A 112 -3.30 -8.19 -11.08
CA THR A 112 -2.23 -8.76 -10.24
C THR A 112 -0.98 -9.06 -11.07
N ALA A 113 -1.09 -9.73 -12.21
CA ALA A 113 0.07 -10.04 -13.06
C ALA A 113 0.80 -8.79 -13.56
N ARG A 114 0.04 -7.77 -13.99
CA ARG A 114 0.58 -6.46 -14.37
C ARG A 114 1.29 -5.78 -13.20
N THR A 115 0.67 -5.80 -12.02
CA THR A 115 1.25 -5.20 -10.81
C THR A 115 2.55 -5.88 -10.42
N LEU A 116 2.63 -7.21 -10.48
CA LEU A 116 3.88 -7.94 -10.23
C LEU A 116 4.96 -7.56 -11.24
N ALA A 117 4.61 -7.35 -12.51
CA ALA A 117 5.57 -6.87 -13.51
C ALA A 117 6.07 -5.45 -13.21
N ALA A 118 5.17 -4.54 -12.79
CA ALA A 118 5.53 -3.18 -12.39
C ALA A 118 6.45 -3.17 -11.16
N VAL A 119 6.10 -3.93 -10.10
CA VAL A 119 6.93 -4.07 -8.90
C VAL A 119 8.31 -4.61 -9.24
N ARG A 120 8.39 -5.59 -10.16
CA ARG A 120 9.68 -6.12 -10.61
C ARG A 120 10.53 -5.02 -11.25
N GLY A 121 9.96 -4.27 -12.18
CA GLY A 121 10.64 -3.16 -12.86
C GLY A 121 11.13 -2.10 -11.88
N ASP A 122 10.27 -1.67 -10.96
CA ASP A 122 10.64 -0.68 -9.93
C ASP A 122 11.81 -1.16 -9.06
N LEU A 123 11.79 -2.42 -8.63
CA LEU A 123 12.87 -2.98 -7.82
C LEU A 123 14.17 -3.17 -8.62
N GLU A 124 14.08 -3.50 -9.91
CA GLU A 124 15.23 -3.54 -10.82
C GLU A 124 15.83 -2.14 -11.04
N ASP A 125 14.98 -1.11 -11.07
CA ASP A 125 15.36 0.31 -11.13
C ASP A 125 15.83 0.87 -9.77
N GLY A 126 15.88 0.03 -8.73
CA GLY A 126 16.43 0.39 -7.43
C GLY A 126 15.47 1.21 -6.57
N ARG A 127 14.15 1.15 -6.78
CA ARG A 127 13.15 1.85 -5.94
C ARG A 127 12.04 0.92 -5.40
N PRO A 128 11.45 1.21 -4.23
CA PRO A 128 10.23 0.55 -3.78
C PRO A 128 9.04 0.87 -4.69
N SER A 129 8.01 0.02 -4.66
CA SER A 129 6.83 0.14 -5.52
C SER A 129 5.54 0.27 -4.71
N CYS A 130 4.69 1.25 -5.04
CA CYS A 130 3.37 1.41 -4.43
C CYS A 130 2.42 0.32 -4.94
N VAL A 131 1.79 -0.42 -4.02
CA VAL A 131 0.88 -1.53 -4.35
C VAL A 131 -0.45 -1.35 -3.66
N GLY A 132 -1.50 -1.25 -4.47
CA GLY A 132 -2.88 -1.28 -4.02
C GLY A 132 -3.39 -2.70 -3.79
N LEU A 133 -4.19 -2.89 -2.75
CA LEU A 133 -4.76 -4.16 -2.33
C LEU A 133 -6.30 -4.09 -2.40
N VAL A 134 -6.88 -4.85 -3.31
CA VAL A 134 -8.34 -4.99 -3.43
C VAL A 134 -8.84 -5.95 -2.35
N ARG A 135 -9.16 -5.45 -1.15
CA ARG A 135 -9.56 -6.27 0.02
C ARG A 135 -11.06 -6.57 0.18
N ALA A 136 -11.92 -6.08 -0.71
CA ALA A 136 -13.36 -6.30 -0.62
C ALA A 136 -13.97 -6.58 -1.99
N LEU A 137 -14.94 -7.49 -2.04
CA LEU A 137 -15.80 -7.70 -3.19
C LEU A 137 -17.19 -7.15 -2.89
N SER A 138 -17.66 -6.19 -3.67
CA SER A 138 -18.98 -5.60 -3.50
C SER A 138 -19.45 -4.86 -4.75
N TRP A 139 -20.76 -4.81 -4.93
CA TRP A 139 -21.42 -3.88 -5.85
C TRP A 139 -21.59 -2.47 -5.24
N ASN A 140 -21.45 -2.35 -3.92
CA ASN A 140 -21.61 -1.09 -3.21
C ASN A 140 -20.31 -0.26 -3.30
N PRO A 141 -20.30 0.94 -3.91
CA PRO A 141 -19.12 1.79 -3.98
C PRO A 141 -18.64 2.28 -2.61
N ALA A 142 -19.49 2.27 -1.57
CA ALA A 142 -19.13 2.70 -0.22
C ALA A 142 -18.07 1.80 0.44
N VAL A 143 -17.73 0.64 -0.14
CA VAL A 143 -16.64 -0.21 0.36
C VAL A 143 -15.25 0.22 -0.11
N LEU A 144 -15.13 1.28 -0.92
CA LEU A 144 -13.86 1.75 -1.46
C LEU A 144 -12.82 2.01 -0.36
N SER A 145 -13.26 2.50 0.80
CA SER A 145 -12.40 2.75 1.97
C SER A 145 -11.88 1.47 2.66
N LYS A 146 -12.32 0.28 2.24
CA LYS A 146 -11.84 -1.01 2.76
C LYS A 146 -10.63 -1.53 1.98
N HIS A 147 -10.34 -0.95 0.82
CA HIS A 147 -9.11 -1.23 0.10
C HIS A 147 -7.92 -0.58 0.81
N HIS A 148 -6.72 -1.03 0.47
CA HIS A 148 -5.52 -0.66 1.22
C HIS A 148 -4.34 -0.45 0.30
N VAL A 149 -3.34 0.31 0.75
CA VAL A 149 -2.11 0.55 -0.01
C VAL A 149 -0.92 0.18 0.87
N VAL A 150 0.06 -0.48 0.26
CA VAL A 150 1.33 -0.90 0.87
C VAL A 150 2.50 -0.51 -0.04
N LEU A 151 3.71 -0.46 0.50
CA LEU A 151 4.92 -0.20 -0.29
C LEU A 151 5.77 -1.48 -0.36
N ALA A 152 5.91 -2.07 -1.55
CA ALA A 152 6.75 -3.24 -1.75
C ALA A 152 8.22 -2.85 -1.90
N TYR A 153 9.09 -3.41 -1.07
CA TYR A 153 10.54 -3.13 -1.08
C TYR A 153 11.40 -4.37 -1.38
N ALA A 154 10.79 -5.55 -1.45
CA ALA A 154 11.46 -6.74 -1.96
C ALA A 154 10.46 -7.70 -2.60
N MET A 155 10.93 -8.46 -3.57
CA MET A 155 10.20 -9.51 -4.26
C MET A 155 11.04 -10.79 -4.28
N GLN A 156 10.40 -11.90 -3.97
CA GLN A 156 10.96 -13.25 -4.07
C GLN A 156 10.07 -14.05 -5.01
N GLU A 157 10.63 -14.57 -6.11
CA GLU A 157 9.89 -15.31 -7.13
C GLU A 157 10.35 -16.75 -7.16
N ASP A 158 9.42 -17.69 -6.99
CA ASP A 158 9.62 -19.12 -7.19
C ASP A 158 8.68 -19.61 -8.31
N SER A 159 8.85 -20.85 -8.73
CA SER A 159 8.05 -21.54 -9.75
C SER A 159 6.55 -21.59 -9.42
N ASP A 160 6.18 -21.62 -8.14
CA ASP A 160 4.80 -21.82 -7.68
C ASP A 160 4.19 -20.63 -6.92
N LYS A 161 5.00 -19.63 -6.54
CA LYS A 161 4.52 -18.46 -5.79
C LYS A 161 5.47 -17.27 -5.87
N THR A 162 4.92 -16.08 -5.68
CA THR A 162 5.65 -14.82 -5.54
C THR A 162 5.38 -14.23 -4.17
N ARG A 163 6.42 -13.72 -3.50
CA ARG A 163 6.29 -13.04 -2.21
C ARG A 163 6.84 -11.64 -2.29
N LEU A 164 6.02 -10.67 -1.86
CA LEU A 164 6.42 -9.29 -1.65
C LEU A 164 6.70 -9.06 -0.17
N SER A 165 7.81 -8.42 0.14
CA SER A 165 8.04 -7.78 1.44
C SER A 165 7.56 -6.35 1.36
N VAL A 166 6.69 -5.96 2.30
CA VAL A 166 5.98 -4.69 2.21
C VAL A 166 6.08 -3.89 3.51
N TYR A 167 6.09 -2.57 3.37
CA TYR A 167 5.65 -1.67 4.42
C TYR A 167 4.13 -1.57 4.37
N ASP A 168 3.46 -1.99 5.45
CA ASP A 168 2.03 -1.80 5.64
C ASP A 168 1.83 -0.76 6.76
N PRO A 169 1.24 0.42 6.48
CA PRO A 169 0.95 1.43 7.49
C PRO A 169 0.07 0.96 8.66
N ASN A 170 -0.61 -0.18 8.57
CA ASN A 170 -1.33 -0.77 9.71
C ASN A 170 -0.39 -1.51 10.68
N HIS A 171 0.84 -1.82 10.29
CA HIS A 171 1.83 -2.58 11.06
C HIS A 171 3.16 -1.80 11.12
N PRO A 172 3.20 -0.66 11.86
CA PRO A 172 4.40 0.18 11.96
C PRO A 172 5.58 -0.61 12.54
N HIS A 173 6.79 -0.26 12.10
CA HIS A 173 8.06 -0.90 12.46
C HIS A 173 8.21 -2.40 12.17
N ASP A 174 7.30 -3.00 11.41
CA ASP A 174 7.31 -4.43 11.15
C ASP A 174 7.94 -4.78 9.80
N ASP A 175 9.23 -5.13 9.82
CA ASP A 175 9.97 -5.58 8.64
C ASP A 175 9.55 -6.97 8.13
N ARG A 176 8.58 -7.63 8.79
CA ARG A 176 8.19 -9.01 8.49
C ARG A 176 6.85 -9.10 7.76
N VAL A 177 6.18 -7.99 7.44
CA VAL A 177 4.93 -8.03 6.69
C VAL A 177 5.18 -8.53 5.25
N ARG A 178 4.40 -9.52 4.83
CA ARG A 178 4.51 -10.16 3.52
C ARG A 178 3.15 -10.27 2.85
N VAL A 179 3.15 -10.08 1.52
CA VAL A 179 2.05 -10.44 0.62
C VAL A 179 2.53 -11.59 -0.25
N THR A 180 1.88 -12.74 -0.20
CA THR A 180 2.21 -13.93 -0.99
C THR A 180 1.14 -14.15 -2.04
N ILE A 181 1.55 -14.42 -3.28
CA ILE A 181 0.69 -14.70 -4.42
C ILE A 181 1.03 -16.11 -4.88
N GLU A 182 0.07 -17.02 -4.73
CA GLU A 182 0.22 -18.42 -5.15
C GLU A 182 -0.02 -18.58 -6.67
N ALA A 183 0.40 -19.69 -7.27
CA ALA A 183 0.20 -19.99 -8.69
C ALA A 183 -1.28 -19.97 -9.12
N ASP A 184 -2.19 -20.35 -8.22
CA ASP A 184 -3.65 -20.29 -8.45
C ASP A 184 -4.22 -18.85 -8.36
N SER A 185 -3.36 -17.85 -8.16
CA SER A 185 -3.64 -16.43 -7.92
C SER A 185 -4.30 -16.10 -6.58
N THR A 186 -4.31 -17.04 -5.62
CA THR A 186 -4.66 -16.73 -4.23
C THR A 186 -3.63 -15.75 -3.66
N ILE A 187 -4.11 -14.70 -2.99
CA ILE A 187 -3.24 -13.70 -2.35
C ILE A 187 -3.40 -13.79 -0.84
N ARG A 188 -2.27 -13.86 -0.13
CA ARG A 188 -2.21 -14.00 1.33
C ARG A 188 -1.35 -12.93 1.99
N THR A 189 -1.82 -12.32 3.06
CA THR A 189 -1.03 -11.52 4.01
C THR A 189 -0.68 -12.38 5.22
N ASN A 190 0.52 -12.21 5.75
CA ASN A 190 0.98 -12.95 6.95
C ASN A 190 0.67 -12.23 8.27
N ARG A 191 0.09 -11.04 8.20
CA ARG A 191 -0.58 -10.36 9.31
C ARG A 191 -2.07 -10.55 9.12
N GLY A 192 -2.81 -10.67 10.22
CA GLY A 192 -4.24 -11.07 10.28
C GLY A 192 -5.24 -10.13 9.58
N ASP A 193 -4.77 -9.34 8.62
CA ASP A 193 -5.55 -8.48 7.76
C ASP A 193 -6.46 -9.26 6.81
N PRO A 194 -7.49 -8.60 6.25
CA PRO A 194 -8.26 -9.14 5.16
C PRO A 194 -7.39 -9.49 3.96
N GLN A 195 -7.60 -10.68 3.44
CA GLN A 195 -6.87 -11.22 2.30
C GLN A 195 -7.27 -10.47 1.01
N PRO A 196 -6.30 -9.98 0.21
CA PRO A 196 -6.61 -9.31 -1.05
C PRO A 196 -7.18 -10.27 -2.10
N TYR A 197 -8.00 -9.73 -3.00
CA TYR A 197 -8.49 -10.42 -4.19
C TYR A 197 -7.71 -10.04 -5.46
N ALA A 198 -6.97 -8.93 -5.41
CA ALA A 198 -6.10 -8.46 -6.48
C ALA A 198 -5.06 -7.46 -5.95
N LEU A 199 -3.98 -7.29 -6.73
CA LEU A 199 -3.03 -6.20 -6.59
C LEU A 199 -3.28 -5.13 -7.66
N LEU A 200 -2.84 -3.90 -7.37
CA LEU A 200 -2.95 -2.74 -8.25
C LEU A 200 -1.63 -1.95 -8.28
N ASP A 201 -1.05 -1.73 -9.45
CA ASP A 201 -0.02 -0.72 -9.72
C ASP A 201 -0.64 0.68 -9.77
N PHE A 202 0.13 1.72 -9.47
CA PHE A 202 -0.30 3.12 -9.58
C PHE A 202 0.31 3.81 -10.80
#